data_AF-B1M9X0-F1
#
_entry.id   AF-B1M9X0-F1
#
_cell.length_a   1.000
_cell.length_b   1.000
_cell.length_c   1.000
_cell.angle_alpha   90.00
_cell.angle_beta   90.00
_cell.angle_gamma   90.00
#
_symmetry.space_group_name_H-M   'P 1'
#
loop_
_entity.id
_entity.type
_entity.pdbx_description
1 polymer ?
#
loop_
_entity_poly.entity_id
_entity_poly.type
_entity_poly.pdbx_seq_one_letter_code
_entity_poly.pdbx_strand_id
1 'polypeptide(L)'
;METAGLTCLLATLSDLSLDEPLMQEILRAGPHTVNVFHRGDGRRIVGAVLYGKPGAALPVLPIPRVKRPGPVPRSRARDVPGQLDLFAQAGT
;
A
#
# COMPACT_ATOMS: atom_id res chain seq x y z
N MET A 1 -15.82 -15.95 -11.70
CA MET A 1 -14.37 -15.66 -11.74
C MET A 1 -13.93 -15.45 -10.31
N GLU A 2 -13.01 -16.26 -9.82
CA GLU A 2 -12.53 -16.19 -8.44
C GLU A 2 -11.35 -15.21 -8.37
N THR A 3 -11.25 -14.44 -7.28
CA THR A 3 -10.19 -13.46 -7.07
C THR A 3 -9.61 -13.58 -5.66
N ALA A 4 -8.29 -13.42 -5.53
CA ALA A 4 -7.59 -13.41 -4.25
C ALA A 4 -6.69 -12.18 -4.15
N GLY A 5 -6.64 -11.57 -2.96
CA GLY A 5 -5.81 -10.39 -2.68
C GLY A 5 -6.45 -9.04 -3.03
N LEU A 6 -7.64 -9.01 -3.67
CA LEU A 6 -8.28 -7.76 -4.09
C LEU A 6 -8.54 -6.79 -2.93
N THR A 7 -9.15 -7.26 -1.84
CA THR A 7 -9.42 -6.40 -0.67
C THR A 7 -8.13 -5.85 -0.05
N CYS A 8 -7.07 -6.66 -0.01
CA CYS A 8 -5.76 -6.24 0.50
C CYS A 8 -5.13 -5.18 -0.40
N LEU A 9 -5.20 -5.36 -1.73
CA LEU A 9 -4.74 -4.37 -2.68
C LEU A 9 -5.50 -3.06 -2.51
N LEU A 10 -6.83 -3.09 -2.45
CA LEU A 10 -7.65 -1.88 -2.31
C LEU A 10 -7.32 -1.12 -1.02
N ALA A 11 -7.15 -1.83 0.11
CA ALA A 11 -6.72 -1.22 1.37
C ALA A 11 -5.32 -0.59 1.27
N THR A 12 -4.40 -1.23 0.55
CA THR A 12 -3.04 -0.68 0.35
C THR A 12 -3.07 0.54 -0.56
N LEU A 13 -3.91 0.53 -1.60
CA LEU A 13 -4.07 1.65 -2.53
C LEU A 13 -4.78 2.85 -1.88
N SER A 14 -5.67 2.63 -0.91
CA SER A 14 -6.33 3.74 -0.19
C SER A 14 -5.38 4.55 0.68
N ASP A 15 -4.28 3.94 1.13
CA ASP A 15 -3.25 4.60 1.95
C ASP A 15 -2.14 5.24 1.10
N LEU A 16 -2.23 5.11 -0.23
CA LEU A 16 -1.19 5.51 -1.17
C LEU A 16 -1.34 6.99 -1.57
N SER A 17 -0.22 7.73 -1.62
CA SER A 17 -0.24 9.08 -2.23
C SER A 17 -0.56 8.99 -3.72
N LEU A 18 -1.39 9.92 -4.22
CA LEU A 18 -1.80 10.02 -5.62
C LEU A 18 -0.67 10.49 -6.55
N ASP A 19 0.37 11.12 -5.99
CA ASP A 19 1.46 11.70 -6.78
C ASP A 19 2.53 10.67 -7.19
N GLU A 20 2.46 9.45 -6.66
CA GLU A 20 3.43 8.41 -6.95
C GLU A 20 2.93 7.48 -8.07
N PRO A 21 3.63 7.40 -9.23
CA PRO A 21 3.20 6.57 -10.35
C PRO A 21 3.19 5.09 -9.97
N LEU A 22 2.09 4.43 -10.31
CA LEU A 22 1.89 3.01 -10.13
C LEU A 22 1.92 2.31 -11.49
N MET A 23 2.79 1.32 -11.61
CA MET A 23 2.91 0.48 -12.79
C MET A 23 2.23 -0.85 -12.53
N GLN A 24 1.53 -1.36 -13.55
CA GLN A 24 0.91 -2.66 -13.53
C GLN A 24 1.65 -3.62 -14.45
N GLU A 25 2.06 -4.76 -13.89
CA GLU A 25 2.59 -5.89 -14.64
C GLU A 25 1.57 -7.04 -14.62
N ILE A 26 1.36 -7.68 -15.78
CA ILE A 26 0.40 -8.79 -15.93
C ILE A 26 1.16 -10.08 -16.18
N LEU A 27 1.15 -10.97 -15.19
CA LEU A 27 1.77 -12.28 -15.25
C LEU A 27 0.71 -13.35 -15.48
N ARG A 28 0.98 -14.30 -16.38
CA ARG A 28 0.03 -15.36 -16.73
C ARG A 28 0.69 -16.72 -16.54
N ALA A 29 0.01 -17.62 -15.85
CA ALA A 29 0.47 -18.98 -15.62
C ALA A 29 -0.73 -19.94 -15.66
N GLY A 30 -0.86 -20.72 -16.75
CA GLY A 30 -1.94 -21.68 -16.91
C GLY A 30 -3.34 -21.03 -16.83
N PRO A 31 -4.23 -21.51 -15.94
CA PRO A 31 -5.57 -20.93 -15.77
C PRO A 31 -5.59 -19.70 -14.87
N HIS A 32 -4.42 -19.24 -14.41
CA HIS A 32 -4.27 -18.13 -13.48
C HIS A 32 -3.65 -16.90 -14.14
N THR A 33 -4.05 -15.71 -13.68
CA THR A 33 -3.45 -14.43 -14.06
C THR A 33 -3.22 -13.62 -12.80
N VAL A 34 -2.06 -12.98 -12.67
CA VAL A 34 -1.74 -12.06 -11.59
C VAL A 34 -1.52 -10.68 -12.16
N ASN A 35 -2.18 -9.69 -11.60
CA ASN A 35 -1.82 -8.29 -11.79
C ASN A 35 -0.96 -7.86 -10.60
N VAL A 36 0.30 -7.51 -10.86
CA VAL A 36 1.24 -6.98 -9.85
C VAL A 36 1.30 -5.47 -10.03
N PHE A 37 1.18 -4.74 -8.92
CA PHE A 37 1.29 -3.30 -8.88
C PHE A 37 2.58 -2.93 -8.15
N HIS A 38 3.43 -2.15 -8.79
CA HIS A 38 4.70 -1.70 -8.22
C HIS A 38 4.92 -0.21 -8.49
N ARG A 39 5.79 0.42 -7.69
CA ARG A 39 6.23 1.79 -7.96
C ARG A 39 7.03 1.87 -9.25
N GLY A 40 7.16 3.06 -9.83
CA GLY A 40 7.90 3.27 -11.09
C GLY A 40 9.37 2.81 -11.07
N ASP A 41 9.94 2.56 -9.89
CA ASP A 41 11.30 1.99 -9.72
C ASP A 41 11.39 0.48 -10.03
N GLY A 42 10.26 -0.20 -10.22
CA GLY A 42 10.19 -1.64 -10.47
C GLY A 42 10.61 -2.52 -9.29
N ARG A 43 11.00 -1.93 -8.16
CA ARG A 43 11.59 -2.65 -7.02
C ARG A 43 10.61 -2.80 -5.86
N ARG A 44 9.71 -1.82 -5.70
CA ARG A 44 8.75 -1.83 -4.59
C ARG A 44 7.38 -2.27 -5.05
N ILE A 45 7.06 -3.54 -4.79
CA ILE A 45 5.71 -4.08 -4.97
C ILE A 45 4.78 -3.43 -3.93
N VAL A 46 3.69 -2.85 -4.42
CA VAL A 46 2.60 -2.27 -3.63
C VAL A 46 1.57 -3.34 -3.31
N GLY A 47 1.22 -4.17 -4.28
CA GLY A 47 0.30 -5.28 -4.06
C GLY A 47 0.08 -6.11 -5.31
N ALA A 48 -0.70 -7.18 -5.17
CA ALA A 48 -1.04 -8.06 -6.29
C ALA A 48 -2.44 -8.64 -6.13
N VAL A 49 -3.08 -8.94 -7.27
CA VAL A 49 -4.36 -9.65 -7.32
C VAL A 49 -4.24 -10.83 -8.26
N LEU A 50 -4.65 -11.99 -7.75
CA LEU A 50 -4.66 -13.26 -8.48
C LEU A 50 -6.09 -13.56 -8.94
N TYR A 51 -6.21 -13.95 -10.21
CA TYR A 51 -7.45 -14.30 -10.87
C TYR A 51 -7.39 -15.73 -11.39
N GLY A 52 -8.50 -16.47 -11.25
CA GLY A 52 -8.68 -17.80 -11.83
C GLY A 52 -9.71 -17.77 -12.96
N LYS A 53 -9.45 -18.50 -14.04
CA LYS A 53 -10.48 -18.80 -15.05
C LYS A 53 -11.69 -19.49 -14.39
N PRO A 54 -12.90 -19.42 -14.98
CA PRO A 54 -14.06 -20.15 -14.47
C PRO A 54 -13.75 -21.64 -14.24
N GLY A 55 -14.06 -22.16 -13.06
CA GLY A 55 -13.78 -23.55 -12.67
C GLY A 55 -12.35 -23.83 -12.18
N ALA A 56 -11.43 -22.86 -12.23
CA ALA A 56 -10.10 -22.99 -11.66
C ALA A 56 -10.06 -22.37 -10.26
N ALA A 57 -9.88 -23.22 -9.24
CA ALA A 57 -9.74 -22.77 -7.87
C ALA A 57 -8.48 -21.91 -7.69
N LEU A 58 -8.58 -20.89 -6.85
CA LEU A 58 -7.41 -20.15 -6.41
C LEU A 58 -6.66 -20.90 -5.29
N PRO A 59 -5.31 -20.77 -5.24
CA PRO A 59 -4.55 -21.22 -4.09
C PRO A 59 -5.04 -20.50 -2.83
N VAL A 60 -5.13 -21.24 -1.72
CA VAL A 60 -5.40 -20.63 -0.41
C VAL A 60 -4.19 -19.80 -0.03
N LEU A 61 -4.31 -18.48 -0.18
CA LEU A 61 -3.27 -17.56 0.24
C LEU A 61 -3.29 -17.47 1.77
N PRO A 62 -2.18 -17.74 2.47
CA PRO A 62 -2.12 -17.53 3.90
C PRO A 62 -2.33 -16.04 4.14
N ILE A 63 -3.46 -15.67 4.76
CA ILE A 63 -3.75 -14.28 5.11
C ILE A 63 -2.68 -13.86 6.12
N PRO A 64 -1.77 -12.92 5.77
CA PRO A 64 -0.87 -12.37 6.76
C PRO A 64 -1.76 -11.72 7.81
N ARG A 65 -1.72 -12.20 9.05
CA ARG A 65 -2.34 -11.48 10.16
C ARG A 65 -1.69 -10.11 10.15
N VAL A 66 -2.41 -9.10 9.69
CA VAL A 66 -1.96 -7.71 9.71
C VAL A 66 -1.57 -7.46 11.16
N LYS A 67 -0.26 -7.39 11.44
CA LYS A 67 0.23 -6.85 12.69
C LYS A 67 -0.19 -5.39 12.62
N ARG A 68 -1.37 -5.10 13.16
CA ARG A 68 -1.80 -3.74 13.46
C ARG A 68 -0.57 -3.10 14.12
N PRO A 69 0.01 -2.01 13.59
CA PRO A 69 1.13 -1.35 14.25
C PRO A 69 0.68 -1.17 15.70
N GLY A 70 1.38 -1.84 16.62
CA GLY A 70 1.11 -1.65 18.04
C GLY A 70 1.21 -0.14 18.32
N PRO A 71 0.45 0.40 19.28
CA PRO A 71 0.55 1.81 19.61
C PRO A 71 2.02 2.17 19.81
N VAL A 72 2.54 3.01 18.91
CA VAL A 72 3.89 3.56 19.01
C VAL A 72 3.99 4.17 20.41
N PRO A 73 5.00 3.82 21.23
CA PRO A 73 5.15 4.45 22.53
C PRO A 73 5.29 5.96 22.29
N ARG A 74 4.31 6.73 22.74
CA ARG A 74 4.36 8.19 22.80
C ARG A 74 5.41 8.55 23.86
N SER A 75 6.69 8.43 23.50
CA SER A 75 7.77 9.05 24.25
C SER A 75 7.65 10.55 24.02
N ARG A 76 7.12 11.24 25.02
CA ARG A 76 7.09 12.71 25.08
C ARG A 76 8.51 13.27 24.94
N ALA A 77 8.60 14.33 24.15
CA ALA A 77 9.60 15.40 24.16
C ALA A 77 11.05 15.06 23.72
N ARG A 78 11.47 15.62 22.58
CA ARG A 78 12.26 16.87 22.53
C ARG A 78 12.48 17.36 21.10
N ASP A 79 12.36 18.68 20.97
CA ASP A 79 12.92 19.60 19.98
C ASP A 79 12.65 19.38 18.49
N VAL A 80 11.75 20.22 17.96
CA VAL A 80 11.70 20.63 16.56
C VAL A 80 12.46 21.96 16.45
N PRO A 81 13.65 22.04 15.84
CA PRO A 81 14.23 23.31 15.44
C PRO A 81 13.54 23.74 14.15
N GLY A 82 12.74 24.81 14.21
CA GLY A 82 12.21 25.44 12.98
C GLY A 82 10.70 25.65 12.91
N GLN A 83 10.00 25.81 14.04
CA GLN A 83 8.65 26.37 13.97
C GLN A 83 8.76 27.88 13.67
N LEU A 84 8.52 28.25 12.41
CA LEU A 84 8.44 29.64 11.94
C LEU A 84 7.18 30.28 12.55
N ASP A 85 7.35 31.32 13.35
CA ASP A 85 6.24 32.15 13.82
C ASP A 85 5.88 33.18 12.74
N LEU A 86 4.68 33.05 12.17
CA LEU A 86 4.17 33.87 11.06
C LEU A 86 3.42 35.12 11.54
N PHE A 87 3.36 35.40 12.85
CA PHE A 87 2.56 36.49 13.42
C PHE A 87 3.34 37.48 14.28
N ALA A 88 4.66 37.60 14.08
CA ALA A 88 5.42 38.73 14.62
C ALA A 88 5.08 40.03 13.86
N GLN A 89 3.88 40.53 14.09
CA GLN A 89 3.41 41.80 13.58
C GLN A 89 3.88 42.93 14.49
N ALA A 90 4.41 43.97 13.85
CA ALA A 90 5.04 45.15 14.42
C ALA A 90 4.18 45.88 15.46
N GLY A 91 4.83 46.41 16.49
CA GLY A 91 4.23 47.30 17.48
C GLY A 91 5.30 48.09 18.24
N THR A 92 5.71 49.20 17.62
CA THR A 92 6.39 50.43 18.10
C THR A 92 7.21 50.39 19.39
#